data_AF-A0A9P6U7V0-F1
#
_entry.id   AF-A0A9P6U7V0-F1
#
_cell.length_a   1.000
_cell.length_b   1.000
_cell.length_c   1.000
_cell.angle_alpha   90.00
_cell.angle_beta   90.00
_cell.angle_gamma   90.00
#
_symmetry.space_group_name_H-M   'P 1'
#
loop_
_entity.id
_entity.type
_entity.pdbx_description
1 polymer ?
#
loop_
_entity_poly.entity_id
_entity_poly.type
_entity_poly.pdbx_seq_one_letter_code
_entity_poly.pdbx_strand_id
1 'polypeptide(L)'
;MVIRHLDDKVSRELDSSFRNSEWGPEAADAMCREVRDFPVPRNNMTIGDLIDATPKEYISKVMLEEKIFDTWYSGRTCLIGDGAVSSIQDAVVLANCIYELPATPTVENIEKAFKHYKDERFPLAKTAYNTSHRLASIVGQQWYNDLIRTILKYMPKSVFTRSLHVMYAYRPQASFLPLVTDRGELKPAHQPSLDRARALRKAEDKAKAATSSSISINTATTTTTTTATVV
;
A
#
# COMPACT_ATOMS: atom_id res chain seq x y z
N MET A 1 2.35 -27.62 4.84
CA MET A 1 2.19 -26.35 5.56
C MET A 1 1.49 -26.66 6.85
N VAL A 2 2.17 -26.50 7.99
CA VAL A 2 1.53 -26.67 9.29
C VAL A 2 1.21 -25.30 9.84
N ILE A 3 -0.07 -25.09 10.12
CA ILE A 3 -0.58 -23.86 10.70
C ILE A 3 -1.23 -24.23 12.02
N ARG A 4 -0.64 -23.70 13.09
CA ARG A 4 -1.20 -23.75 14.43
C ARG A 4 -1.86 -22.39 14.67
N HIS A 5 -3.18 -22.36 14.65
CA HIS A 5 -3.91 -21.18 15.11
C HIS A 5 -3.72 -21.06 16.61
N LEU A 6 -3.36 -19.88 17.09
CA LEU A 6 -3.36 -19.58 18.51
C LEU A 6 -4.80 -19.26 18.88
N ASP A 7 -5.41 -20.13 19.68
CA ASP A 7 -6.75 -19.90 20.21
C ASP A 7 -6.73 -18.72 21.20
N ASP A 8 -7.85 -17.99 21.33
CA ASP A 8 -8.00 -16.83 22.24
C ASP A 8 -7.55 -17.11 23.69
N LYS A 9 -7.64 -18.37 24.14
CA LYS A 9 -7.15 -18.79 25.46
C LYS A 9 -5.63 -18.76 25.55
N VAL A 10 -4.94 -19.24 24.52
CA VAL A 10 -3.47 -19.26 24.43
C VAL A 10 -2.95 -17.83 24.27
N SER A 11 -3.62 -17.00 23.47
CA SER A 11 -3.27 -15.59 23.31
C SER A 11 -3.38 -14.80 24.61
N ARG A 12 -4.42 -15.04 25.44
CA ARG A 12 -4.58 -14.39 26.75
C ARG A 12 -3.59 -14.88 27.82
N GLU A 13 -3.17 -16.14 27.76
CA GLU A 13 -2.12 -16.66 28.64
C GLU A 13 -0.75 -16.10 28.27
N LEU A 14 -0.47 -15.95 26.97
CA LEU A 14 0.75 -15.30 26.44
C LEU A 14 0.78 -13.78 26.71
N ASP A 15 -0.38 -13.11 26.72
CA ASP A 15 -0.48 -11.67 27.07
C ASP A 15 0.10 -11.35 28.47
N SER A 16 0.01 -12.29 29.41
CA SER A 16 0.58 -12.16 30.75
C SER A 16 2.12 -12.31 30.79
N SER A 17 2.69 -12.86 29.72
CA SER A 17 4.11 -13.14 29.51
C SER A 17 4.71 -12.31 28.37
N PHE A 18 4.25 -11.07 28.18
CA PHE A 18 4.85 -10.04 27.30
C PHE A 18 6.28 -9.61 27.74
N ARG A 19 7.09 -10.54 28.23
CA ARG A 19 8.53 -10.43 28.38
C ARG A 19 9.15 -10.83 27.04
N ASN A 20 10.20 -10.11 26.64
CA ASN A 20 10.91 -10.18 25.35
C ASN A 20 11.33 -11.57 24.81
N SER A 21 11.10 -12.67 25.56
CA SER A 21 11.43 -14.04 25.16
C SER A 21 10.63 -14.58 23.98
N GLU A 22 9.46 -14.00 23.65
CA GLU A 22 8.64 -14.52 22.53
C GLU A 22 9.15 -14.18 21.13
N TRP A 23 10.03 -13.18 21.04
CA TRP A 23 10.63 -12.67 19.81
C TRP A 23 12.13 -13.01 19.69
N GLY A 24 12.68 -13.65 20.73
CA GLY A 24 14.08 -14.05 20.78
C GLY A 24 14.37 -15.31 19.96
N PRO A 25 15.65 -15.60 19.68
CA PRO A 25 16.07 -16.81 18.98
C PRO A 25 15.56 -18.09 19.67
N GLU A 26 15.37 -18.07 20.99
CA GLU A 26 14.86 -19.20 21.76
C GLU A 26 13.43 -19.59 21.34
N ALA A 27 12.59 -18.62 20.99
CA ALA A 27 11.22 -18.87 20.53
C ALA A 27 11.20 -19.45 19.11
N ALA A 28 12.12 -19.02 18.24
CA ALA A 28 12.32 -19.60 16.93
C ALA A 28 12.81 -21.05 17.03
N ASP A 29 13.75 -21.34 17.93
CA ASP A 29 14.27 -22.69 18.19
C ASP A 29 13.20 -23.63 18.78
N ALA A 30 12.37 -23.12 19.69
CA ALA A 30 11.25 -23.89 20.25
C ALA A 30 10.24 -24.28 19.15
N MET A 31 9.87 -23.32 18.28
CA MET A 31 9.00 -23.59 17.13
C MET A 31 9.64 -24.57 16.16
N CYS A 32 10.93 -24.41 15.85
CA CYS A 32 11.67 -25.31 14.96
C CYS A 32 11.66 -26.76 15.46
N ARG A 33 11.80 -26.96 16.77
CA ARG A 33 11.71 -28.29 17.39
C ARG A 33 10.33 -28.90 17.27
N GLU A 34 9.28 -28.10 17.46
CA GLU A 34 7.89 -28.57 17.38
C GLU A 34 7.51 -29.05 15.98
N VAL A 35 7.96 -28.33 14.94
CA VAL A 35 7.55 -28.60 13.55
C VAL A 35 8.50 -29.55 12.81
N ARG A 36 9.60 -29.96 13.45
CA ARG A 36 10.74 -30.63 12.81
C ARG A 36 10.34 -31.88 12.05
N ASP A 37 9.51 -32.72 12.65
CA ASP A 37 9.18 -34.05 12.10
C ASP A 37 8.05 -34.01 11.06
N PHE A 38 7.54 -32.82 10.73
CA PHE A 38 6.48 -32.71 9.75
C PHE A 38 6.98 -33.05 8.34
N PRO A 39 6.25 -33.91 7.60
CA PRO A 39 6.66 -34.30 6.26
C PRO A 39 6.48 -33.15 5.28
N VAL A 40 7.45 -32.97 4.39
CA VAL A 40 7.34 -32.07 3.24
C VAL A 40 6.64 -32.81 2.11
N PRO A 41 5.52 -32.29 1.56
CA PRO A 41 4.83 -32.96 0.47
C PRO A 41 5.74 -33.20 -0.74
N ARG A 42 5.65 -34.40 -1.33
CA ARG A 42 6.33 -34.87 -2.55
C ARG A 42 7.73 -35.48 -2.40
N ASN A 43 8.35 -35.45 -1.23
CA ASN A 43 9.66 -36.06 -0.98
C ASN A 43 9.67 -36.84 0.35
N ASN A 44 10.67 -37.70 0.58
CA ASN A 44 10.93 -38.32 1.90
C ASN A 44 11.67 -37.38 2.87
N MET A 45 11.42 -36.07 2.76
CA MET A 45 12.06 -35.03 3.59
C MET A 45 11.10 -34.53 4.67
N THR A 46 11.67 -34.02 5.74
CA THR A 46 11.00 -33.35 6.85
C THR A 46 11.24 -31.85 6.82
N ILE A 47 10.44 -31.08 7.55
CA ILE A 47 10.71 -29.66 7.80
C ILE A 47 12.05 -29.50 8.55
N GLY A 48 12.44 -30.48 9.36
CA GLY A 48 13.73 -30.54 10.04
C GLY A 48 14.92 -30.50 9.10
N ASP A 49 14.85 -31.24 7.99
CA ASP A 49 15.90 -31.23 6.96
C ASP A 49 16.06 -29.82 6.35
N LEU A 50 14.95 -29.10 6.15
CA LEU A 50 14.97 -27.71 5.68
C LEU A 50 15.54 -26.75 6.74
N ILE A 51 15.16 -26.95 8.01
CA ILE A 51 15.66 -26.16 9.14
C ILE A 51 17.16 -26.33 9.32
N ASP A 52 17.70 -27.53 9.10
CA ASP A 52 19.14 -27.81 9.22
C ASP A 52 19.95 -27.22 8.06
N ALA A 53 19.37 -27.20 6.86
CA ALA A 53 19.97 -26.56 5.69
C ALA A 53 19.92 -25.02 5.74
N THR A 54 19.12 -24.43 6.64
CA THR A 54 18.96 -22.99 6.77
C THR A 54 19.90 -22.43 7.85
N PRO A 55 20.73 -21.41 7.56
CA PRO A 55 21.54 -20.74 8.58
C PRO A 55 20.65 -20.19 9.70
N LYS A 56 21.00 -20.48 10.96
CA LYS A 56 20.13 -20.23 12.12
C LYS A 56 19.87 -18.74 12.35
N GLU A 57 20.83 -17.90 12.00
CA GLU A 57 20.72 -16.44 12.03
C GLU A 57 19.64 -15.87 11.10
N TYR A 58 19.15 -16.66 10.14
CA TYR A 58 18.08 -16.25 9.23
C TYR A 58 16.70 -16.85 9.57
N ILE A 59 16.61 -17.60 10.67
CA ILE A 59 15.33 -18.16 11.13
C ILE A 59 14.74 -17.22 12.18
N SER A 60 13.62 -16.60 11.86
CA SER A 60 12.88 -15.73 12.78
C SER A 60 11.46 -16.25 12.99
N LYS A 61 11.02 -16.29 14.25
CA LYS A 61 9.59 -16.46 14.57
C LYS A 61 8.90 -15.10 14.45
N VAL A 62 7.88 -15.03 13.59
CA VAL A 62 7.07 -13.82 13.40
C VAL A 62 5.66 -14.11 13.84
N MET A 63 5.17 -13.34 14.81
CA MET A 63 3.77 -13.32 15.20
C MET A 63 3.08 -12.20 14.43
N LEU A 64 2.10 -12.57 13.60
CA LEU A 64 1.33 -11.59 12.83
C LEU A 64 0.14 -11.12 13.67
N GLU A 65 0.25 -9.94 14.26
CA GLU A 65 -0.88 -9.24 14.84
C GLU A 65 -1.38 -8.21 13.81
N GLU A 66 -2.36 -8.61 13.01
CA GLU A 66 -2.94 -7.70 12.02
C GLU A 66 -3.99 -6.82 12.71
N LYS A 67 -3.77 -5.49 12.71
CA LYS A 67 -4.75 -4.49 13.15
C LYS A 67 -4.84 -3.37 12.12
N ILE A 68 -6.04 -2.85 11.89
CA ILE A 68 -6.24 -1.64 11.08
C ILE A 68 -6.69 -0.50 11.99
N PHE A 69 -5.94 0.61 11.98
CA PHE A 69 -6.31 1.80 12.74
C PHE A 69 -7.40 2.58 12.01
N ASP A 70 -8.40 3.06 12.73
CA ASP A 70 -9.41 3.95 12.17
C ASP A 70 -8.89 5.38 12.00
N THR A 71 -7.88 5.81 12.77
CA THR A 71 -7.30 7.16 12.68
C THR A 71 -5.93 7.10 12.02
N TRP A 72 -5.76 7.78 10.88
CA TRP A 72 -4.52 7.75 10.08
C TRP A 72 -3.75 9.07 10.10
N TYR A 73 -4.30 10.13 10.66
CA TYR A 73 -3.64 11.44 10.68
C TYR A 73 -4.15 12.30 11.83
N SER A 74 -3.33 13.26 12.24
CA SER A 74 -3.67 14.33 13.18
C SER A 74 -2.69 15.49 13.00
N GLY A 75 -3.21 16.70 12.82
CA GLY A 75 -2.40 17.89 12.58
C GLY A 75 -1.49 17.73 11.36
N ARG A 76 -0.17 17.71 11.61
CA ARG A 76 0.87 17.58 10.58
C ARG A 76 1.47 16.18 10.46
N THR A 77 0.89 15.21 11.15
CA THR A 77 1.37 13.83 11.18
C THR A 77 0.36 12.92 10.51
N CYS A 78 0.84 11.99 9.68
CA CYS A 78 0.04 10.91 9.12
C CYS A 78 0.78 9.57 9.20
N LEU A 79 0.00 8.49 9.24
CA LEU A 79 0.46 7.11 9.20
C LEU A 79 0.39 6.61 7.76
N ILE A 80 1.45 5.94 7.33
CA ILE A 80 1.53 5.24 6.05
C ILE A 80 2.07 3.85 6.30
N GLY A 81 1.65 2.90 5.47
CA GLY A 81 2.27 1.60 5.36
C GLY A 81 1.82 0.55 6.37
N ASP A 82 1.98 -0.68 5.92
CA ASP A 82 2.68 -1.81 6.53
C ASP A 82 2.83 -2.80 5.36
N GLY A 83 4.00 -3.42 5.19
CA GLY A 83 4.35 -4.17 3.99
C GLY A 83 4.71 -3.33 2.75
N ALA A 84 5.57 -3.87 1.89
CA ALA A 84 6.26 -3.12 0.83
C ALA A 84 5.31 -2.47 -0.19
N VAL A 85 4.36 -3.23 -0.75
CA VAL A 85 3.48 -2.74 -1.83
C VAL A 85 2.51 -1.69 -1.30
N SER A 86 1.88 -1.93 -0.14
CA SER A 86 0.93 -0.97 0.43
C SER A 86 1.63 0.34 0.80
N SER A 87 2.82 0.27 1.38
CA SER A 87 3.62 1.45 1.74
C SER A 87 3.99 2.30 0.52
N ILE A 88 4.36 1.66 -0.60
CA ILE A 88 4.64 2.38 -1.85
C ILE A 88 3.36 3.06 -2.38
N GLN A 89 2.23 2.36 -2.38
CA GLN A 89 0.95 2.93 -2.80
C GLN A 89 0.54 4.12 -1.94
N ASP A 90 0.68 3.99 -0.62
CA ASP A 90 0.39 5.06 0.34
C ASP A 90 1.27 6.28 0.07
N ALA A 91 2.57 6.07 -0.10
CA ALA A 91 3.52 7.14 -0.39
C ALA A 91 3.18 7.89 -1.68
N VAL A 92 2.80 7.18 -2.76
CA VAL A 92 2.44 7.81 -4.04
C VAL A 92 1.17 8.66 -3.91
N VAL A 93 0.12 8.14 -3.27
CA VAL A 93 -1.13 8.88 -3.07
C VAL A 93 -0.92 10.07 -2.15
N LEU A 94 -0.20 9.88 -1.05
CA LEU A 94 0.13 10.95 -0.13
C LEU A 94 0.94 12.06 -0.81
N ALA A 95 1.92 11.69 -1.63
CA ALA A 95 2.72 12.66 -2.38
C ALA A 95 1.86 13.49 -3.34
N ASN A 96 0.87 12.87 -4.01
CA ASN A 96 -0.10 13.61 -4.82
C ASN A 96 -0.92 14.58 -3.97
N CYS A 97 -1.43 14.15 -2.82
CA CYS A 97 -2.19 15.03 -1.92
C CYS A 97 -1.34 16.18 -1.38
N ILE A 98 -0.06 15.97 -1.08
CA ILE A 98 0.87 17.02 -0.66
C ILE A 98 1.14 17.99 -1.81
N TYR A 99 1.24 17.50 -3.04
CA TYR A 99 1.47 18.32 -4.22
C TYR A 99 0.30 19.26 -4.53
N GLU A 100 -0.90 18.97 -4.02
CA GLU A 100 -2.09 19.83 -4.15
C GLU A 100 -2.10 20.99 -3.13
N LEU A 101 -1.18 21.02 -2.15
CA LEU A 101 -1.14 22.06 -1.13
C LEU A 101 -0.68 23.42 -1.70
N PRO A 102 -1.21 24.54 -1.18
CA PRO A 102 -0.70 25.85 -1.55
C PRO A 102 0.73 26.06 -1.03
N ALA A 103 1.43 27.05 -1.59
CA ALA A 103 2.82 27.37 -1.22
C ALA A 103 3.01 27.62 0.29
N THR A 104 1.99 28.17 0.97
CA THR A 104 1.96 28.40 2.41
C THR A 104 0.79 27.64 3.05
N PRO A 105 0.93 26.32 3.30
CA PRO A 105 -0.18 25.51 3.79
C PRO A 105 -0.46 25.77 5.27
N THR A 106 -1.74 25.99 5.59
CA THR A 106 -2.24 25.96 6.98
C THR A 106 -2.35 24.53 7.48
N VAL A 107 -2.50 24.33 8.80
CA VAL A 107 -2.75 22.99 9.37
C VAL A 107 -4.04 22.38 8.82
N GLU A 108 -5.08 23.19 8.66
CA GLU A 108 -6.35 22.76 8.06
C GLU A 108 -6.18 22.27 6.61
N ASN A 109 -5.36 22.94 5.81
CA ASN A 109 -5.05 22.49 4.45
C ASN A 109 -4.35 21.12 4.45
N ILE A 110 -3.41 20.92 5.38
CA ILE A 110 -2.67 19.66 5.55
C ILE A 110 -3.60 18.54 6.00
N GLU A 111 -4.43 18.78 7.02
CA GLU A 111 -5.41 17.79 7.50
C GLU A 111 -6.42 17.42 6.42
N LYS A 112 -6.86 18.39 5.60
CA LYS A 112 -7.72 18.13 4.45
C LYS A 112 -7.02 17.25 3.41
N ALA A 113 -5.75 17.50 3.11
CA ALA A 113 -4.96 16.65 2.21
C ALA A 113 -4.80 15.22 2.78
N PHE A 114 -4.51 15.08 4.07
CA PHE A 114 -4.43 13.77 4.73
C PHE A 114 -5.78 13.06 4.80
N LYS A 115 -6.88 13.79 4.94
CA LYS A 115 -8.22 13.24 4.81
C LYS A 115 -8.44 12.66 3.41
N HIS A 116 -8.09 13.39 2.36
CA HIS A 116 -8.21 12.88 0.98
C HIS A 116 -7.35 11.63 0.75
N TYR A 117 -6.13 11.60 1.28
CA TYR A 117 -5.27 10.41 1.27
C TYR A 117 -5.97 9.23 1.96
N LYS A 118 -6.47 9.41 3.18
CA LYS A 118 -7.18 8.37 3.93
C LYS A 118 -8.43 7.89 3.21
N ASP A 119 -9.27 8.80 2.72
CA ASP A 119 -10.52 8.48 2.01
C ASP A 119 -10.24 7.59 0.78
N GLU A 120 -9.12 7.81 0.09
CA GLU A 120 -8.69 7.02 -1.07
C GLU A 120 -8.07 5.67 -0.66
N ARG A 121 -7.21 5.63 0.36
CA ARG A 121 -6.39 4.46 0.69
C ARG A 121 -6.99 3.53 1.73
N PHE A 122 -7.71 4.06 2.71
CA PHE A 122 -8.33 3.26 3.77
C PHE A 122 -9.24 2.12 3.26
N PRO A 123 -10.16 2.32 2.30
CA PRO A 123 -11.01 1.21 1.83
C PRO A 123 -10.21 0.11 1.13
N LEU A 124 -9.13 0.47 0.43
CA LEU A 124 -8.24 -0.48 -0.23
C LEU A 124 -7.42 -1.27 0.79
N ALA A 125 -6.83 -0.58 1.78
CA ALA A 125 -6.10 -1.21 2.87
C ALA A 125 -7.00 -2.15 3.69
N LYS A 126 -8.23 -1.72 4.01
CA LYS A 126 -9.23 -2.54 4.71
C LYS A 126 -9.62 -3.79 3.90
N THR A 127 -9.74 -3.66 2.58
CA THR A 127 -10.01 -4.80 1.70
C THR A 127 -8.84 -5.78 1.67
N ALA A 128 -7.60 -5.28 1.59
CA ALA A 128 -6.39 -6.10 1.62
C ALA A 128 -6.22 -6.83 2.96
N TYR A 129 -6.46 -6.12 4.07
CA TYR A 129 -6.51 -6.68 5.43
C TYR A 129 -7.54 -7.82 5.52
N ASN A 130 -8.80 -7.55 5.16
CA ASN A 130 -9.86 -8.56 5.19
C ASN A 130 -9.56 -9.76 4.29
N THR A 131 -8.91 -9.54 3.15
CA THR A 131 -8.54 -10.60 2.21
C THR A 131 -7.43 -11.46 2.81
N SER A 132 -6.40 -10.86 3.40
CA SER A 132 -5.30 -11.57 4.07
C SER A 132 -5.81 -12.42 5.23
N HIS A 133 -6.67 -11.84 6.06
CA HIS A 133 -7.32 -12.56 7.16
C HIS A 133 -8.17 -13.75 6.68
N ARG A 134 -8.93 -13.58 5.59
CA ARG A 134 -9.68 -14.69 4.97
C ARG A 134 -8.75 -15.76 4.41
N LEU A 135 -7.68 -15.37 3.72
CA LEU A 135 -6.71 -16.33 3.18
C LEU A 135 -6.02 -17.11 4.31
N ALA A 136 -5.72 -16.48 5.45
CA ALA A 136 -5.22 -17.17 6.64
C ALA A 136 -6.22 -18.23 7.14
N SER A 137 -7.52 -17.92 7.13
CA SER A 137 -8.56 -18.88 7.55
C SER A 137 -8.68 -20.11 6.63
N ILE A 138 -8.41 -19.98 5.32
CA ILE A 138 -8.41 -21.10 4.35
C ILE A 138 -7.40 -22.20 4.75
N VAL A 139 -6.39 -21.84 5.54
CA VAL A 139 -5.39 -22.79 6.01
C VAL A 139 -5.81 -23.54 7.28
N GLY A 140 -6.88 -23.12 7.95
CA GLY A 140 -7.37 -23.83 9.13
C GLY A 140 -7.84 -25.26 8.84
N GLN A 141 -8.04 -26.07 9.87
CA GLN A 141 -8.41 -27.49 9.73
C GLN A 141 -9.92 -27.77 9.77
N GLN A 142 -10.76 -26.74 9.60
CA GLN A 142 -12.21 -26.90 9.62
C GLN A 142 -12.73 -27.50 8.29
N TRP A 143 -13.85 -28.23 8.33
CA TRP A 143 -14.42 -28.91 7.16
C TRP A 143 -14.72 -27.96 5.97
N TYR A 144 -15.11 -26.71 6.27
CA TYR A 144 -15.38 -25.72 5.22
C TYR A 144 -14.09 -25.25 4.51
N ASN A 145 -12.93 -25.35 5.18
CA ASN A 145 -11.64 -25.05 4.54
C ASN A 145 -11.27 -26.09 3.49
N ASP A 146 -11.61 -27.37 3.72
CA ASP A 146 -11.40 -28.42 2.73
C ASP A 146 -12.30 -28.25 1.51
N LEU A 147 -13.54 -27.77 1.71
CA LEU A 147 -14.42 -27.37 0.61
C LEU A 147 -13.80 -26.21 -0.20
N ILE A 148 -13.33 -25.15 0.48
CA ILE A 148 -12.70 -24.00 -0.20
C ILE A 148 -11.45 -24.43 -0.97
N ARG A 149 -10.58 -25.27 -0.39
CA ARG A 149 -9.40 -25.83 -1.07
C ARG A 149 -9.78 -26.65 -2.29
N THR A 150 -10.85 -27.43 -2.19
CA THR A 150 -11.36 -28.22 -3.31
C THR A 150 -11.84 -27.29 -4.44
N ILE A 151 -12.60 -26.25 -4.10
CA ILE A 151 -13.03 -25.23 -5.08
C ILE A 151 -11.82 -24.55 -5.73
N LEU A 152 -10.83 -24.13 -4.95
CA LEU A 152 -9.61 -23.49 -5.46
C LEU A 152 -8.79 -24.44 -6.35
N LYS A 153 -8.71 -25.73 -5.99
CA LYS A 153 -7.99 -26.75 -6.77
C LYS A 153 -8.60 -26.98 -8.15
N TYR A 154 -9.93 -26.91 -8.27
CA TYR A 154 -10.66 -27.08 -9.53
C TYR A 154 -11.02 -25.75 -10.21
N MET A 155 -10.60 -24.61 -9.67
CA MET A 155 -10.87 -23.30 -10.24
C MET A 155 -10.18 -23.19 -11.61
N PRO A 156 -10.91 -22.83 -12.68
CA PRO A 156 -10.30 -22.59 -13.98
C PRO A 156 -9.27 -21.47 -13.90
N LYS A 157 -8.13 -21.65 -14.58
CA LYS A 157 -7.03 -20.66 -14.59
C LYS A 157 -7.50 -19.26 -15.00
N SER A 158 -8.41 -19.16 -15.97
CA SER A 158 -8.97 -17.87 -16.41
C SER A 158 -9.71 -17.12 -15.30
N VAL A 159 -10.44 -17.82 -14.44
CA VAL A 159 -11.16 -17.24 -13.30
C VAL A 159 -10.16 -16.77 -12.24
N PHE A 160 -9.17 -17.62 -11.93
CA PHE A 160 -8.11 -17.26 -10.98
C PHE A 160 -7.30 -16.04 -11.46
N THR A 161 -6.88 -16.03 -12.73
CA THR A 161 -6.18 -14.89 -13.34
C THR A 161 -7.05 -13.63 -13.28
N ARG A 162 -8.34 -13.71 -13.61
CA ARG A 162 -9.27 -12.58 -13.51
C ARG A 162 -9.41 -12.07 -12.06
N SER A 163 -9.37 -12.95 -11.06
CA SER A 163 -9.38 -12.55 -9.66
C SER A 163 -8.11 -11.80 -9.26
N LEU A 164 -6.93 -12.32 -9.62
CA LEU A 164 -5.64 -11.65 -9.39
C LEU A 164 -5.59 -10.27 -10.05
N HIS A 165 -6.09 -10.19 -11.28
CA HIS A 165 -6.20 -8.97 -12.05
C HIS A 165 -6.98 -7.86 -11.32
N VAL A 166 -8.11 -8.19 -10.70
CA VAL A 166 -8.89 -7.24 -9.90
C VAL A 166 -8.12 -6.83 -8.64
N MET A 167 -7.48 -7.80 -7.98
CA MET A 167 -6.70 -7.59 -6.75
C MET A 167 -5.52 -6.62 -6.96
N TYR A 168 -4.90 -6.64 -8.15
CA TYR A 168 -3.77 -5.79 -8.50
C TYR A 168 -4.12 -4.62 -9.44
N ALA A 169 -5.41 -4.31 -9.62
CA ALA A 169 -5.84 -3.25 -10.53
C ALA A 169 -5.40 -1.84 -10.06
N TYR A 170 -5.27 -1.63 -8.74
CA TYR A 170 -4.87 -0.36 -8.17
C TYR A 170 -3.35 -0.14 -8.30
N ARG A 171 -2.97 0.79 -9.18
CA ARG A 171 -1.59 1.10 -9.57
C ARG A 171 -1.39 2.61 -9.58
N PRO A 172 -1.28 3.26 -8.40
CA PRO A 172 -1.22 4.70 -8.33
C PRO A 172 0.06 5.22 -8.97
N GLN A 173 -0.03 6.38 -9.62
CA GLN A 173 1.09 7.10 -10.21
C GLN A 173 1.25 8.48 -9.57
N ALA A 174 2.50 8.96 -9.53
CA ALA A 174 2.81 10.30 -9.07
C ALA A 174 2.47 11.32 -10.17
N SER A 175 1.64 12.30 -9.82
CA SER A 175 1.10 13.33 -10.72
C SER A 175 2.16 14.29 -11.28
N PHE A 176 3.28 14.44 -10.58
CA PHE A 176 4.39 15.29 -10.97
C PHE A 176 5.39 14.59 -11.91
N LEU A 177 5.31 13.27 -12.08
CA LEU A 177 6.14 12.51 -13.02
C LEU A 177 5.42 12.27 -14.35
N PRO A 178 6.16 12.01 -15.45
CA PRO A 178 5.56 11.52 -16.69
C PRO A 178 4.77 10.23 -16.43
N LEU A 179 3.54 10.18 -16.93
CA LEU A 179 2.70 9.00 -16.75
C LEU A 179 3.25 7.83 -17.55
N VAL A 180 3.29 6.68 -16.90
CA VAL A 180 3.64 5.41 -17.53
C VAL A 180 2.52 5.02 -18.48
N THR A 181 2.87 4.78 -19.74
CA THR A 181 1.93 4.25 -20.74
C THR A 181 1.38 2.92 -20.27
N ASP A 182 0.05 2.80 -20.22
CA ASP A 182 -0.60 1.53 -19.88
C ASP A 182 -0.38 0.51 -21.00
N ARG A 183 0.34 -0.56 -20.67
CA ARG A 183 0.60 -1.71 -21.55
C ARG A 183 -0.17 -2.95 -21.11
N GLY A 184 -0.97 -2.85 -20.05
CA GLY A 184 -1.73 -3.96 -19.51
C GLY A 184 -3.01 -4.24 -20.31
N GLU A 185 -3.49 -5.49 -20.23
CA GLU A 185 -4.82 -5.85 -20.76
C GLU A 185 -5.96 -5.20 -19.97
N LEU A 186 -5.68 -4.85 -18.71
CA LEU A 186 -6.63 -4.21 -17.82
C LEU A 186 -6.18 -2.80 -17.48
N LYS A 187 -7.16 -1.90 -17.55
CA LYS A 187 -6.98 -0.51 -17.15
C LYS A 187 -6.76 -0.40 -15.64
N PRO A 188 -5.85 0.48 -15.18
CA PRO A 188 -5.70 0.76 -13.77
C PRO A 188 -7.03 1.18 -13.14
N ALA A 189 -7.22 0.81 -11.89
CA ALA A 189 -8.31 1.35 -11.10
C ALA A 189 -8.17 2.88 -11.02
N HIS A 190 -9.31 3.56 -10.93
CA HIS A 190 -9.36 5.01 -10.85
C HIS A 190 -8.58 5.52 -9.61
N GLN A 191 -7.79 6.58 -9.82
CA GLN A 191 -6.97 7.21 -8.80
C GLN A 191 -7.40 8.67 -8.62
N PRO A 192 -8.29 8.97 -7.66
CA PRO A 192 -8.79 10.33 -7.43
C PRO A 192 -7.70 11.39 -7.21
N SER A 193 -6.66 11.06 -6.45
CA SER A 193 -5.50 11.93 -6.20
C SER A 193 -4.75 12.35 -7.47
N LEU A 194 -4.65 11.45 -8.46
CA LEU A 194 -3.99 11.77 -9.72
C LEU A 194 -4.80 12.78 -10.53
N ASP A 195 -6.11 12.56 -10.63
CA ASP A 195 -6.97 13.41 -11.44
C ASP A 195 -7.10 14.82 -10.86
N ARG A 196 -7.18 14.96 -9.53
CA ARG A 196 -7.17 16.25 -8.84
C ARG A 196 -5.86 17.01 -9.05
N ALA A 197 -4.72 16.39 -8.76
CA ALA A 197 -3.41 17.02 -8.93
C ALA A 197 -3.14 17.45 -10.38
N ARG A 198 -3.58 16.64 -11.37
CA ARG A 198 -3.47 17.02 -12.80
C ARG A 198 -4.39 18.16 -13.19
N ALA A 199 -5.62 18.22 -12.65
CA ALA A 199 -6.54 19.32 -12.90
C ALA A 199 -5.96 20.64 -12.36
N LEU A 200 -5.39 20.63 -11.16
CA LEU A 200 -4.69 21.77 -10.57
C LEU A 200 -3.53 22.24 -11.46
N ARG A 201 -2.64 21.33 -11.86
CA ARG A 201 -1.51 21.67 -12.75
C ARG A 201 -1.95 22.28 -14.08
N LYS A 202 -2.97 21.70 -14.73
CA LYS A 202 -3.53 22.26 -15.97
C LYS A 202 -4.08 23.66 -15.76
N ALA A 203 -4.71 23.94 -14.62
CA ALA A 203 -5.22 25.27 -14.29
C ALA A 203 -4.06 26.27 -14.06
N GLU A 204 -3.00 25.86 -13.36
CA GLU A 204 -1.80 26.67 -13.17
C GLU A 204 -1.06 26.97 -14.47
N ASP A 205 -0.87 25.97 -15.33
CA ASP A 205 -0.22 26.14 -16.63
C ASP A 205 -1.04 27.10 -17.52
N LYS A 206 -2.38 26.98 -17.50
CA LYS A 206 -3.28 27.91 -18.20
C LYS A 206 -3.19 29.32 -17.63
N ALA A 207 -3.12 29.48 -16.31
CA ALA A 207 -2.96 30.78 -15.67
C ALA A 207 -1.62 31.44 -16.02
N LYS A 208 -0.52 30.68 -15.95
CA LYS A 208 0.82 31.13 -16.35
C LYS A 208 0.87 31.55 -17.83
N ALA A 209 0.26 30.76 -18.72
CA ALA A 209 0.17 31.08 -20.15
C ALA A 209 -0.63 32.36 -20.42
N ALA A 210 -1.71 32.61 -19.66
CA ALA A 210 -2.49 33.84 -19.76
C ALA A 210 -1.69 35.06 -19.27
N THR A 211 -0.97 34.95 -18.15
CA THR A 211 -0.11 36.02 -17.63
C THR A 211 1.08 36.33 -18.55
N SER A 212 1.71 35.33 -19.16
CA SER A 212 2.79 35.57 -20.14
C SER A 212 2.28 36.24 -21.41
N SER A 213 1.05 35.94 -21.83
CA SER A 213 0.41 36.54 -22.99
C SER A 213 0.02 38.01 -22.75
N SER A 214 -0.47 38.35 -21.56
CA SER A 214 -0.80 39.74 -21.20
C SER A 214 0.42 40.62 -20.98
N ILE A 215 1.52 40.08 -20.44
CA ILE A 215 2.80 40.80 -20.33
C ILE A 215 3.34 41.13 -21.72
N SER A 216 3.28 40.20 -22.67
CA SER A 216 3.78 40.41 -24.05
C SER A 216 3.02 41.51 -24.81
N ILE A 217 1.71 41.68 -24.56
CA ILE A 217 0.87 42.70 -25.19
C ILE A 217 1.19 44.11 -24.65
N ASN A 218 1.46 44.23 -23.34
CA ASN A 218 1.75 45.53 -22.73
C ASN A 218 3.14 46.06 -23.09
N THR A 219 4.15 45.20 -23.27
CA THR A 219 5.50 45.63 -23.67
C THR A 219 5.56 46.17 -25.10
N ALA A 220 4.69 45.68 -26.01
CA ALA A 220 4.64 46.15 -27.39
C ALA A 220 4.03 47.57 -27.53
N THR A 221 3.23 48.01 -26.56
CA THR A 221 2.46 49.26 -26.67
C THR A 221 3.23 50.48 -26.14
N THR A 222 4.33 50.29 -25.40
CA THR A 222 5.09 51.40 -24.76
C THR A 222 6.22 51.97 -25.62
N THR A 223 6.52 51.42 -26.80
CA THR A 223 7.72 51.81 -27.58
C THR A 223 7.47 52.91 -28.64
N THR A 224 6.28 53.51 -28.73
CA THR A 224 5.91 54.38 -29.87
C THR A 224 5.44 55.78 -29.50
N THR A 225 6.08 56.50 -28.57
CA THR A 225 5.85 57.96 -28.45
C THR A 225 7.01 58.72 -27.79
N THR A 226 8.16 58.89 -28.46
CA THR A 226 9.03 60.05 -28.16
C THR A 226 9.96 60.35 -29.34
N THR A 227 9.52 61.20 -30.28
CA THR A 227 10.45 61.95 -31.13
C THR A 227 10.07 63.41 -31.04
N ALA A 228 10.75 64.11 -30.13
CA ALA A 228 10.62 65.54 -29.91
C ALA A 228 11.36 66.30 -31.00
N THR A 229 10.64 67.24 -31.60
CA THR A 229 11.08 68.28 -32.51
C THR A 229 12.12 69.17 -31.84
N VAL A 230 13.26 69.41 -32.49
CA VAL A 230 14.19 70.50 -32.14
C VAL A 230 14.43 71.35 -33.38
N VAL A 231 14.37 72.65 -33.11
CA VAL A 231 14.42 73.85 -33.97
C VAL A 231 15.76 74.00 -34.67
#